data_AF-A0A1E5UV38-F1
#
_entry.id   AF-A0A1E5UV38-F1
#
_cell.length_a   1.000
_cell.length_b   1.000
_cell.length_c   1.000
_cell.angle_alpha   90.00
_cell.angle_beta   90.00
_cell.angle_gamma   90.00
#
_symmetry.space_group_name_H-M   'P 1'
#
loop_
_entity.id
_entity.type
_entity.pdbx_description
1 polymer ?
#
loop_
_entity_poly.entity_id
_entity_poly.type
_entity_poly.pdbx_seq_one_letter_code
_entity_poly.pdbx_strand_id
1 'polypeptide(L)'
;MATGRIPRPAAVAVALCAAALLAACAGASRAGCRKHVAKITEYGAVGDGKRLNTAAFAKAVADLSERARDGGAALVVPPGKWLTGPFNLTSHFTLYLDEGAEILASQDMKDWPLIAPLPSYGRGRDEPGPRYSNFIAGSNLTDVIITGKNGTINGQGQVWWDKYHAKELQFTRGYLLELLYSDNIIISDVTFVDSPSWNLHPTYCTNVTISGVTILAPVHSPNTDGIDPDSSSHVKIEDCYIVSGDDCIAVKSGWDEYGIKFNMPSQHIVIKRLTCISPTSAMIALGSEMSGGIRDVRAEDSIAINTESAVRVKSGVGRGGFVKDIFVRGLSLHTMKWVFWMTGNYGQHPDNSSDPSAMPKVTGINYSDVFAENVTMAGRMEGIPNDPYTGICISNVTARLAPDAKKLQWNCTDVKGVTSGVTPKPCPELGAEGKPCAFPEEELVIGPPELPKCSY
;
A
#
# COMPACT_ATOMS: atom_id res chain seq x y z
N MET A 1 3.46 23.73 84.48
CA MET A 1 2.44 24.66 83.96
C MET A 1 2.20 24.35 82.50
N ALA A 2 0.94 24.26 82.12
CA ALA A 2 0.48 23.90 80.79
C ALA A 2 0.91 24.91 79.71
N THR A 3 1.12 24.43 78.48
CA THR A 3 0.25 24.70 77.31
C THR A 3 0.91 24.12 76.04
N GLY A 4 0.10 23.43 75.24
CA GLY A 4 0.54 22.65 74.08
C GLY A 4 0.39 23.33 72.72
N ARG A 5 0.79 22.60 71.67
CA ARG A 5 0.37 22.68 70.24
C ARG A 5 0.79 21.35 69.58
N ILE A 6 -0.15 20.43 69.29
CA ILE A 6 -0.85 20.17 68.00
C ILE A 6 0.05 19.50 66.92
N PRO A 7 -0.42 18.46 66.20
CA PRO A 7 0.36 17.27 65.87
C PRO A 7 0.92 17.24 64.44
N ARG A 8 1.89 16.35 64.17
CA ARG A 8 2.26 15.91 62.83
C ARG A 8 1.82 14.44 62.64
N PRO A 9 1.17 14.09 61.51
CA PRO A 9 0.72 12.72 61.28
C PRO A 9 1.86 11.82 60.82
N ALA A 10 1.61 10.53 61.02
CA ALA A 10 2.52 9.40 60.91
C ALA A 10 3.23 9.27 59.55
N ALA A 11 4.51 8.94 59.61
CA ALA A 11 5.21 8.27 58.53
C ALA A 11 4.69 6.83 58.45
N VAL A 12 3.81 6.55 57.49
CA VAL A 12 3.49 5.18 57.10
C VAL A 12 4.52 4.77 56.06
N ALA A 13 5.51 3.99 56.50
CA ALA A 13 6.34 3.19 55.62
C ALA A 13 5.48 2.03 55.09
N VAL A 14 5.12 2.07 53.80
CA VAL A 14 4.73 0.88 53.05
C VAL A 14 5.88 0.57 52.10
N ALA A 15 6.80 -0.27 52.57
CA ALA A 15 7.63 -1.07 51.70
C ALA A 15 6.86 -2.37 51.38
N LEU A 16 7.14 -2.93 50.20
CA LEU A 16 6.55 -4.14 49.56
C LEU A 16 5.28 -3.80 48.76
N CYS A 17 5.27 -3.80 47.44
CA CYS A 17 5.74 -4.88 46.57
C CYS A 17 6.20 -4.30 45.21
N ALA A 18 7.51 -4.21 45.00
CA ALA A 18 8.12 -3.92 43.69
C ALA A 18 8.64 -5.24 43.09
N ALA A 19 7.74 -6.08 42.60
CA ALA A 19 8.10 -7.30 41.86
C ALA A 19 6.89 -7.84 41.08
N ALA A 20 6.39 -7.09 40.10
CA ALA A 20 5.54 -7.63 39.03
C ALA A 20 5.38 -6.60 37.89
N LEU A 21 6.47 -6.24 37.21
CA LEU A 21 6.39 -5.45 35.97
C LEU A 21 7.71 -5.55 35.19
N LEU A 22 8.22 -6.78 35.02
CA LEU A 22 9.36 -7.10 34.16
C LEU A 22 9.19 -8.52 33.59
N ALA A 23 8.04 -8.77 32.95
CA ALA A 23 7.80 -9.98 32.16
C ALA A 23 6.64 -9.76 31.17
N ALA A 24 6.75 -8.75 30.29
CA ALA A 24 5.83 -8.58 29.16
C ALA A 24 6.47 -7.89 27.94
N CYS A 25 7.81 -7.94 27.82
CA CYS A 25 8.54 -7.49 26.63
C CYS A 25 9.57 -8.54 26.20
N ALA A 26 9.14 -9.81 26.17
CA ALA A 26 9.90 -10.92 25.61
C ALA A 26 8.91 -11.81 24.85
N GLY A 27 8.39 -11.27 23.76
CA GLY A 27 7.37 -11.92 22.94
C GLY A 27 7.22 -11.28 21.56
N ALA A 28 8.24 -10.57 21.07
CA ALA A 28 8.36 -10.43 19.64
C ALA A 28 8.80 -11.81 19.14
N SER A 29 7.85 -12.60 18.63
CA SER A 29 8.18 -13.76 17.80
C SER A 29 9.17 -13.26 16.75
N ARG A 30 10.43 -13.68 16.87
CA ARG A 30 11.44 -13.32 15.90
C ARG A 30 10.99 -14.02 14.62
N ALA A 31 10.53 -13.24 13.63
CA ALA A 31 10.17 -13.76 12.32
C ALA A 31 11.31 -14.70 11.88
N GLY A 32 11.00 -15.98 11.78
CA GLY A 32 11.98 -17.05 11.75
C GLY A 32 11.43 -18.22 10.96
N CYS A 33 12.32 -19.10 10.52
CA CYS A 33 11.91 -20.23 9.70
C CYS A 33 10.97 -21.16 10.46
N ARG A 34 9.91 -21.59 9.79
CA ARG A 34 8.89 -22.47 10.33
C ARG A 34 9.49 -23.84 10.56
N LYS A 35 9.25 -24.38 11.75
CA LYS A 35 9.68 -25.74 12.13
C LYS A 35 8.95 -26.80 11.33
N HIS A 36 7.66 -26.59 11.10
CA HIS A 36 6.79 -27.51 10.37
C HIS A 36 6.74 -27.09 8.90
N VAL A 37 6.94 -28.05 8.01
CA VAL A 37 7.03 -27.81 6.56
C VAL A 37 6.27 -28.94 5.85
N ALA A 38 5.45 -28.58 4.86
CA ALA A 38 4.83 -29.55 3.96
C ALA A 38 4.79 -28.99 2.53
N LYS A 39 4.89 -29.88 1.54
CA LYS A 39 4.73 -29.51 0.13
C LYS A 39 3.28 -29.63 -0.30
N ILE A 40 2.84 -28.75 -1.20
CA ILE A 40 1.47 -28.79 -1.74
C ILE A 40 1.13 -30.13 -2.44
N THR A 41 2.14 -30.85 -2.96
CA THR A 41 1.99 -32.19 -3.54
C THR A 41 1.57 -33.25 -2.53
N GLU A 42 1.89 -33.10 -1.24
CA GLU A 42 1.48 -34.03 -0.17
C GLU A 42 -0.03 -33.97 0.09
N TYR A 43 -0.67 -32.88 -0.35
CA TYR A 43 -2.11 -32.68 -0.28
C TYR A 43 -2.83 -33.07 -1.58
N GLY A 44 -2.12 -33.69 -2.53
CA GLY A 44 -2.67 -34.22 -3.78
C GLY A 44 -2.74 -33.20 -4.92
N ALA A 45 -2.07 -32.06 -4.80
CA ALA A 45 -1.99 -31.09 -5.88
C ALA A 45 -1.12 -31.59 -7.04
N VAL A 46 -1.47 -31.17 -8.25
CA VAL A 46 -0.74 -31.49 -9.49
C VAL A 46 -0.33 -30.19 -10.19
N GLY A 47 0.97 -30.03 -10.42
CA GLY A 47 1.59 -28.83 -10.99
C GLY A 47 1.60 -28.80 -12.52
N ASP A 48 0.52 -29.24 -13.19
CA ASP A 48 0.42 -29.35 -14.66
C ASP A 48 -0.22 -28.14 -15.35
N GLY A 49 -0.62 -27.13 -14.58
CA GLY A 49 -1.31 -25.92 -15.04
C GLY A 49 -2.76 -26.13 -15.49
N LYS A 50 -3.32 -27.33 -15.29
CA LYS A 50 -4.66 -27.71 -15.78
C LYS A 50 -5.55 -28.24 -14.66
N ARG A 51 -5.00 -29.03 -13.73
CA ARG A 51 -5.74 -29.55 -12.59
C ARG A 51 -6.08 -28.38 -11.67
N LEU A 52 -7.37 -28.21 -11.36
CA LEU A 52 -7.80 -27.29 -10.31
C LEU A 52 -7.43 -27.86 -8.93
N ASN A 53 -6.54 -27.16 -8.23
CA ASN A 53 -5.93 -27.57 -6.97
C ASN A 53 -6.57 -26.93 -5.73
N THR A 54 -7.71 -26.24 -5.87
CA THR A 54 -8.36 -25.48 -4.77
C THR A 54 -8.57 -26.32 -3.51
N ALA A 55 -9.00 -27.57 -3.66
CA ALA A 55 -9.19 -28.49 -2.54
C ALA A 55 -7.87 -28.88 -1.85
N ALA A 56 -6.77 -28.99 -2.61
CA ALA A 56 -5.46 -29.31 -2.06
C ALA A 56 -4.88 -28.12 -1.27
N PHE A 57 -5.01 -26.89 -1.79
CA PHE A 57 -4.62 -25.68 -1.06
C PHE A 57 -5.45 -25.50 0.22
N ALA A 58 -6.77 -25.64 0.15
CA ALA A 58 -7.64 -25.53 1.33
C ALA A 58 -7.29 -26.59 2.39
N LYS A 59 -7.04 -27.84 1.97
CA LYS A 59 -6.63 -28.92 2.87
C LYS A 59 -5.26 -28.64 3.51
N ALA A 60 -4.30 -28.15 2.73
CA ALA A 60 -2.97 -27.80 3.20
C ALA A 60 -3.03 -26.71 4.27
N VAL A 61 -3.74 -25.61 4.00
CA VAL A 61 -3.89 -24.51 4.97
C VAL A 61 -4.57 -24.99 6.25
N ALA A 62 -5.64 -25.78 6.14
CA ALA A 62 -6.36 -26.30 7.30
C ALA A 62 -5.46 -27.17 8.19
N ASP A 63 -4.75 -28.15 7.62
CA ASP A 63 -3.86 -29.04 8.38
C ASP A 63 -2.67 -28.29 9.01
N LEU A 64 -2.05 -27.38 8.27
CA LEU A 64 -0.90 -26.62 8.75
C LEU A 64 -1.28 -25.57 9.80
N SER A 65 -2.52 -25.07 9.80
CA SER A 65 -3.03 -24.13 10.83
C SER A 65 -2.96 -24.71 12.24
N GLU A 66 -3.07 -26.03 12.38
CA GLU A 66 -2.98 -26.74 13.66
C GLU A 66 -1.57 -26.63 14.29
N ARG A 67 -0.56 -26.18 13.53
CA ARG A 67 0.81 -25.96 14.02
C ARG A 67 1.05 -24.55 14.55
N ALA A 68 0.05 -23.66 14.52
CA ALA A 68 0.15 -22.28 14.97
C ALA A 68 0.74 -22.14 16.39
N ARG A 69 0.37 -23.03 17.32
CA ARG A 69 0.85 -23.01 18.72
C ARG A 69 2.30 -23.48 18.89
N ASP A 70 2.89 -24.12 17.88
CA ASP A 70 4.27 -24.64 17.89
C ASP A 70 5.15 -23.90 16.87
N GLY A 71 4.96 -22.57 16.77
CA GLY A 71 5.77 -21.68 15.92
C GLY A 71 5.30 -21.58 14.46
N GLY A 72 4.18 -22.22 14.12
CA GLY A 72 3.59 -22.14 12.79
C GLY A 72 4.18 -23.13 11.78
N ALA A 73 3.75 -23.00 10.53
CA ALA A 73 4.11 -23.92 9.46
C ALA A 73 4.33 -23.24 8.11
N ALA A 74 5.17 -23.86 7.28
CA ALA A 74 5.41 -23.47 5.90
C ALA A 74 4.74 -24.44 4.92
N LEU A 75 3.99 -23.88 3.97
CA LEU A 75 3.52 -24.57 2.78
C LEU A 75 4.46 -24.24 1.62
N VAL A 76 5.18 -25.25 1.14
CA VAL A 76 6.09 -25.13 0.01
C VAL A 76 5.36 -25.48 -1.29
N VAL A 77 5.41 -24.56 -2.25
CA VAL A 77 4.95 -24.74 -3.62
C VAL A 77 6.20 -24.99 -4.48
N PRO A 78 6.45 -26.24 -4.94
CA PRO A 78 7.62 -26.58 -5.71
C PRO A 78 7.50 -26.15 -7.18
N PRO A 79 8.56 -26.30 -8.00
CA PRO A 79 8.52 -25.96 -9.42
C PRO A 79 7.34 -26.64 -10.14
N GLY A 80 6.61 -25.88 -10.95
CA GLY A 80 5.40 -26.35 -11.63
C GLY A 80 4.32 -25.27 -11.73
N LYS A 81 3.23 -25.59 -12.43
CA LYS A 81 2.09 -24.68 -12.63
C LYS A 81 0.88 -25.14 -11.84
N TRP A 82 0.44 -24.37 -10.86
CA TRP A 82 -0.53 -24.78 -9.85
C TRP A 82 -1.83 -24.00 -10.04
N LEU A 83 -2.70 -24.46 -10.96
CA LEU A 83 -4.02 -23.85 -11.16
C LEU A 83 -4.87 -24.04 -9.91
N THR A 84 -5.44 -22.96 -9.38
CA THR A 84 -6.33 -22.99 -8.23
C THR A 84 -7.36 -21.86 -8.29
N GLY A 85 -8.53 -22.08 -7.70
CA GLY A 85 -9.41 -20.98 -7.32
C GLY A 85 -8.86 -20.26 -6.08
N PRO A 86 -9.58 -19.21 -5.63
CA PRO A 86 -9.24 -18.47 -4.42
C PRO A 86 -9.07 -19.34 -3.18
N PHE A 87 -8.13 -18.95 -2.30
CA PHE A 87 -7.95 -19.57 -0.99
C PHE A 87 -7.49 -18.57 0.06
N ASN A 88 -7.83 -18.87 1.32
CA ASN A 88 -7.46 -18.03 2.46
C ASN A 88 -6.20 -18.57 3.15
N LEU A 89 -5.33 -17.67 3.62
CA LEU A 89 -4.23 -17.97 4.53
C LEU A 89 -4.71 -18.02 5.99
N THR A 90 -3.80 -18.42 6.88
CA THR A 90 -4.01 -18.50 8.33
C THR A 90 -2.83 -17.87 9.09
N SER A 91 -2.96 -17.68 10.41
CA SER A 91 -1.91 -17.11 11.24
C SER A 91 -0.72 -18.05 11.42
N HIS A 92 0.47 -17.50 11.72
CA HIS A 92 1.72 -18.24 11.89
C HIS A 92 2.02 -19.14 10.67
N PHE A 93 1.85 -18.58 9.48
CA PHE A 93 1.91 -19.33 8.24
C PHE A 93 2.97 -18.74 7.31
N THR A 94 3.66 -19.62 6.58
CA THR A 94 4.55 -19.22 5.49
C THR A 94 4.08 -19.88 4.20
N LEU A 95 3.69 -19.08 3.21
CA LEU A 95 3.56 -19.55 1.83
C LEU A 95 4.92 -19.37 1.14
N TYR A 96 5.58 -20.47 0.82
CA TYR A 96 6.91 -20.46 0.21
C TYR A 96 6.85 -20.92 -1.26
N LEU A 97 7.22 -20.06 -2.20
CA LEU A 97 7.25 -20.39 -3.63
C LEU A 97 8.69 -20.66 -4.09
N ASP A 98 9.00 -21.89 -4.43
CA ASP A 98 10.33 -22.25 -4.92
C ASP A 98 10.58 -21.70 -6.34
N GLU A 99 11.84 -21.74 -6.77
CA GLU A 99 12.22 -21.29 -8.12
C GLU A 99 11.43 -22.06 -9.19
N GLY A 100 10.78 -21.36 -10.11
CA GLY A 100 9.95 -21.99 -11.15
C GLY A 100 8.58 -22.49 -10.68
N ALA A 101 8.17 -22.21 -9.43
CA ALA A 101 6.79 -22.35 -9.00
C ALA A 101 5.93 -21.22 -9.58
N GLU A 102 4.78 -21.55 -10.15
CA GLU A 102 3.79 -20.59 -10.65
C GLU A 102 2.39 -20.97 -10.17
N ILE A 103 1.81 -20.22 -9.24
CA ILE A 103 0.42 -20.39 -8.83
C ILE A 103 -0.47 -19.62 -9.82
N LEU A 104 -1.38 -20.32 -10.49
CA LEU A 104 -2.27 -19.75 -11.51
C LEU A 104 -3.67 -19.58 -10.96
N ALA A 105 -4.24 -18.37 -11.06
CA ALA A 105 -5.62 -18.12 -10.68
C ALA A 105 -6.61 -18.65 -11.72
N SER A 106 -7.70 -19.28 -11.27
CA SER A 106 -8.76 -19.73 -12.18
C SER A 106 -9.34 -18.58 -12.99
N GLN A 107 -9.51 -18.81 -14.29
CA GLN A 107 -10.18 -17.87 -15.21
C GLN A 107 -11.70 -18.02 -15.22
N ASP A 108 -12.25 -19.07 -14.58
CA ASP A 108 -13.70 -19.21 -14.42
C ASP A 108 -14.16 -18.39 -13.22
N MET A 109 -14.91 -17.31 -13.48
CA MET A 109 -15.47 -16.43 -12.44
C MET A 109 -16.36 -17.16 -11.43
N LYS A 110 -16.90 -18.35 -11.78
CA LYS A 110 -17.67 -19.18 -10.85
C LYS A 110 -16.83 -19.76 -9.72
N ASP A 111 -15.52 -19.89 -9.92
CA ASP A 111 -14.60 -20.32 -8.88
C ASP A 111 -14.34 -19.24 -7.84
N TRP A 112 -14.80 -18.01 -8.06
CA TRP A 112 -14.57 -16.84 -7.22
C TRP A 112 -15.84 -16.49 -6.42
N PRO A 113 -15.92 -16.83 -5.12
CA PRO A 113 -17.07 -16.50 -4.31
C PRO A 113 -17.31 -14.99 -4.23
N LEU A 114 -18.57 -14.59 -4.09
CA LEU A 114 -18.92 -13.20 -3.80
C LEU A 114 -18.73 -12.91 -2.31
N ILE A 115 -18.09 -11.78 -2.02
CA ILE A 115 -17.88 -11.26 -0.67
C ILE A 115 -18.42 -9.82 -0.57
N ALA A 116 -18.66 -9.38 0.66
CA ALA A 116 -19.07 -8.01 0.91
C ALA A 116 -17.99 -7.00 0.44
N PRO A 117 -18.39 -5.79 0.03
CA PRO A 117 -17.44 -4.70 -0.20
C PRO A 117 -16.72 -4.33 1.11
N LEU A 118 -15.62 -3.60 0.99
CA LEU A 118 -14.92 -3.08 2.16
C LEU A 118 -15.81 -2.11 2.93
N PRO A 119 -15.86 -2.20 4.27
CA PRO A 119 -16.71 -1.33 5.08
C PRO A 119 -16.34 0.15 4.94
N SER A 120 -15.07 0.47 4.67
CA SER A 120 -14.62 1.85 4.41
C SER A 120 -14.91 2.35 3.00
N TYR A 121 -15.47 1.52 2.11
CA TYR A 121 -15.81 1.87 0.72
C TYR A 121 -17.32 1.86 0.44
N GLY A 122 -18.11 1.14 1.23
CA GLY A 122 -19.57 1.04 1.11
C GLY A 122 -20.06 0.17 -0.05
N ARG A 123 -19.30 0.08 -1.15
CA ARG A 123 -19.62 -0.70 -2.35
C ARG A 123 -18.36 -1.21 -3.05
N GLY A 124 -18.55 -2.05 -4.06
CA GLY A 124 -17.50 -2.43 -4.98
C GLY A 124 -16.99 -1.27 -5.85
N ARG A 125 -15.69 -1.33 -6.22
CA ARG A 125 -14.98 -0.29 -6.97
C ARG A 125 -15.29 -0.23 -8.46
N ASP A 126 -15.55 -1.37 -9.10
CA ASP A 126 -15.95 -1.39 -10.51
C ASP A 126 -17.47 -1.27 -10.63
N GLU A 127 -18.20 -2.08 -9.86
CA GLU A 127 -19.65 -2.23 -9.91
C GLU A 127 -20.30 -2.14 -8.53
N PRO A 128 -21.55 -1.63 -8.42
CA PRO A 128 -22.27 -1.60 -7.14
C PRO A 128 -22.51 -3.01 -6.58
N GLY A 129 -22.70 -3.11 -5.26
CA GLY A 129 -23.00 -4.38 -4.60
C GLY A 129 -21.75 -5.15 -4.16
N PRO A 130 -21.80 -6.49 -4.11
CA PRO A 130 -20.68 -7.31 -3.67
C PRO A 130 -19.52 -7.30 -4.68
N ARG A 131 -18.41 -7.91 -4.29
CA ARG A 131 -17.24 -8.13 -5.15
C ARG A 131 -16.91 -9.62 -5.20
N TYR A 132 -16.26 -10.05 -6.28
CA TYR A 132 -15.57 -11.34 -6.29
C TYR A 132 -14.49 -11.35 -5.20
N SER A 133 -14.23 -12.51 -4.58
CA SER A 133 -13.19 -12.68 -3.57
C SER A 133 -11.81 -12.35 -4.15
N ASN A 134 -10.80 -12.18 -3.31
CA ASN A 134 -9.42 -12.02 -3.79
C ASN A 134 -8.78 -13.38 -4.02
N PHE A 135 -7.76 -13.45 -4.86
CA PHE A 135 -7.15 -14.73 -5.22
C PHE A 135 -6.48 -15.39 -4.01
N ILE A 136 -5.60 -14.67 -3.33
CA ILE A 136 -5.05 -15.05 -2.03
C ILE A 136 -5.56 -14.05 -1.01
N ALA A 137 -6.25 -14.53 0.01
CA ALA A 137 -6.87 -13.65 1.00
C ALA A 137 -6.59 -14.08 2.44
N GLY A 138 -6.93 -13.22 3.40
CA GLY A 138 -6.81 -13.51 4.82
C GLY A 138 -7.42 -12.40 5.64
N SER A 139 -7.93 -12.72 6.82
CA SER A 139 -8.50 -11.71 7.73
C SER A 139 -8.19 -12.06 9.17
N ASN A 140 -7.85 -11.05 9.98
CA ASN A 140 -7.48 -11.23 11.39
C ASN A 140 -6.29 -12.18 11.58
N LEU A 141 -5.30 -12.08 10.69
CA LEU A 141 -4.11 -12.92 10.73
C LEU A 141 -2.98 -12.23 11.49
N THR A 142 -2.14 -13.04 12.15
CA THR A 142 -0.89 -12.59 12.74
C THR A 142 0.25 -13.45 12.20
N ASP A 143 1.42 -12.87 11.97
CA ASP A 143 2.64 -13.59 11.60
C ASP A 143 2.46 -14.40 10.30
N VAL A 144 2.25 -13.67 9.20
CA VAL A 144 2.07 -14.23 7.85
C VAL A 144 3.26 -13.87 6.98
N ILE A 145 3.87 -14.88 6.37
CA ILE A 145 5.03 -14.71 5.48
C ILE A 145 4.69 -15.27 4.11
N ILE A 146 4.91 -14.49 3.05
CA ILE A 146 4.84 -14.93 1.66
C ILE A 146 6.21 -14.65 1.06
N THR A 147 6.94 -15.72 0.76
CA THR A 147 8.33 -15.62 0.34
C THR A 147 8.73 -16.76 -0.57
N GLY A 148 9.98 -16.81 -1.01
CA GLY A 148 10.41 -17.84 -1.95
C GLY A 148 11.75 -17.58 -2.60
N LYS A 149 11.99 -18.29 -3.71
CA LYS A 149 13.11 -18.05 -4.62
C LYS A 149 12.60 -17.46 -5.91
N ASN A 150 11.91 -16.32 -5.82
CA ASN A 150 11.29 -15.62 -6.94
C ASN A 150 10.25 -16.47 -7.71
N GLY A 151 9.49 -17.32 -7.00
CA GLY A 151 8.32 -17.96 -7.58
C GLY A 151 7.20 -16.96 -7.88
N THR A 152 6.24 -17.36 -8.71
CA THR A 152 5.25 -16.47 -9.32
C THR A 152 3.83 -16.74 -8.81
N ILE A 153 3.08 -15.67 -8.52
CA ILE A 153 1.63 -15.68 -8.33
C ILE A 153 1.00 -14.94 -9.51
N ASN A 154 0.28 -15.67 -10.36
CA ASN A 154 -0.25 -15.19 -11.63
C ASN A 154 -1.79 -15.14 -11.57
N GLY A 155 -2.35 -13.93 -11.66
CA GLY A 155 -3.79 -13.68 -11.63
C GLY A 155 -4.55 -14.04 -12.90
N GLN A 156 -3.84 -14.34 -14.00
CA GLN A 156 -4.41 -14.62 -15.32
C GLN A 156 -5.49 -13.59 -15.73
N GLY A 157 -5.20 -12.31 -15.48
CA GLY A 157 -6.13 -11.18 -15.46
C GLY A 157 -6.85 -10.87 -16.77
N GLN A 158 -6.36 -11.34 -17.92
CA GLN A 158 -6.89 -10.96 -19.24
C GLN A 158 -8.42 -11.10 -19.37
N VAL A 159 -8.99 -12.21 -18.88
CA VAL A 159 -10.45 -12.45 -18.93
C VAL A 159 -11.24 -11.40 -18.14
N TRP A 160 -10.65 -10.87 -17.06
CA TRP A 160 -11.24 -9.84 -16.23
C TRP A 160 -11.16 -8.47 -16.90
N TRP A 161 -10.03 -8.16 -17.53
CA TRP A 161 -9.82 -6.89 -18.23
C TRP A 161 -10.67 -6.78 -19.49
N ASP A 162 -10.80 -7.86 -20.26
CA ASP A 162 -11.66 -7.91 -21.44
C ASP A 162 -13.11 -7.58 -21.05
N LYS A 163 -13.59 -8.18 -19.95
CA LYS A 163 -14.94 -7.92 -19.42
C LYS A 163 -15.10 -6.53 -18.82
N TYR A 164 -14.07 -6.00 -18.17
CA TYR A 164 -14.06 -4.62 -17.70
C TYR A 164 -14.25 -3.65 -18.86
N HIS A 165 -13.44 -3.78 -19.92
CA HIS A 165 -13.51 -2.91 -21.10
C HIS A 165 -14.83 -3.07 -21.87
N ALA A 166 -15.35 -4.30 -21.96
CA ALA A 166 -16.64 -4.60 -22.58
C ALA A 166 -17.84 -4.19 -21.70
N LYS A 167 -17.62 -3.76 -20.44
CA LYS A 167 -18.67 -3.48 -19.44
C LYS A 167 -19.59 -4.68 -19.20
N GLU A 168 -19.00 -5.86 -19.14
CA GLU A 168 -19.66 -7.15 -18.93
C GLU A 168 -19.47 -7.72 -17.51
N LEU A 169 -18.79 -6.98 -16.63
CA LEU A 169 -18.66 -7.38 -15.23
C LEU A 169 -20.03 -7.28 -14.53
N GLN A 170 -20.42 -8.36 -13.86
CA GLN A 170 -21.64 -8.35 -13.02
C GLN A 170 -21.38 -7.77 -11.63
N PHE A 171 -20.14 -7.92 -11.13
CA PHE A 171 -19.70 -7.51 -9.80
C PHE A 171 -18.26 -7.02 -9.88
N THR A 172 -17.82 -6.32 -8.84
CA THR A 172 -16.46 -5.79 -8.75
C THR A 172 -15.42 -6.91 -8.76
N ARG A 173 -14.33 -6.73 -9.51
CA ARG A 173 -13.23 -7.69 -9.61
C ARG A 173 -12.54 -7.89 -8.26
N GLY A 174 -12.05 -9.12 -8.03
CA GLY A 174 -11.17 -9.41 -6.90
C GLY A 174 -9.75 -8.91 -7.10
N TYR A 175 -8.99 -8.83 -6.02
CA TYR A 175 -7.56 -8.47 -6.05
C TYR A 175 -6.68 -9.73 -6.10
N LEU A 176 -5.40 -9.58 -6.43
CA LEU A 176 -4.47 -10.72 -6.42
C LEU A 176 -4.15 -11.18 -4.99
N LEU A 177 -3.90 -10.22 -4.09
CA LEU A 177 -3.66 -10.49 -2.69
C LEU A 177 -4.27 -9.42 -1.81
N GLU A 178 -5.11 -9.81 -0.84
CA GLU A 178 -5.65 -8.90 0.16
C GLU A 178 -5.61 -9.52 1.55
N LEU A 179 -4.97 -8.83 2.49
CA LEU A 179 -4.98 -9.19 3.90
C LEU A 179 -5.74 -8.11 4.67
N LEU A 180 -6.73 -8.52 5.45
CA LEU A 180 -7.61 -7.64 6.21
C LEU A 180 -7.29 -7.72 7.71
N TYR A 181 -7.28 -6.61 8.43
CA TYR A 181 -7.21 -6.60 9.91
C TYR A 181 -6.05 -7.44 10.46
N SER A 182 -4.92 -7.46 9.79
CA SER A 182 -3.84 -8.41 10.06
C SER A 182 -2.56 -7.69 10.53
N ASP A 183 -1.73 -8.40 11.28
CA ASP A 183 -0.49 -7.86 11.84
C ASP A 183 0.72 -8.74 11.56
N ASN A 184 1.91 -8.14 11.55
CA ASN A 184 3.18 -8.85 11.35
C ASN A 184 3.22 -9.62 10.02
N ILE A 185 3.17 -8.87 8.91
CA ILE A 185 3.10 -9.42 7.56
C ILE A 185 4.45 -9.20 6.86
N ILE A 186 4.98 -10.24 6.22
CA ILE A 186 6.16 -10.16 5.37
C ILE A 186 5.82 -10.71 3.99
N ILE A 187 6.02 -9.92 2.94
CA ILE A 187 5.93 -10.34 1.54
C ILE A 187 7.29 -10.04 0.91
N SER A 188 8.00 -11.06 0.43
CA SER A 188 9.36 -10.85 -0.07
C SER A 188 9.76 -11.82 -1.17
N ASP A 189 10.67 -11.42 -2.06
CA ASP A 189 11.33 -12.32 -3.01
C ASP A 189 10.37 -13.20 -3.84
N VAL A 190 9.25 -12.62 -4.26
CA VAL A 190 8.21 -13.26 -5.09
C VAL A 190 7.78 -12.31 -6.22
N THR A 191 7.32 -12.91 -7.32
CA THR A 191 6.81 -12.19 -8.48
C THR A 191 5.27 -12.29 -8.54
N PHE A 192 4.61 -11.17 -8.79
CA PHE A 192 3.17 -11.06 -9.01
C PHE A 192 2.90 -10.66 -10.46
N VAL A 193 2.00 -11.37 -11.14
CA VAL A 193 1.73 -11.15 -12.57
C VAL A 193 0.23 -11.10 -12.84
N ASP A 194 -0.18 -10.22 -13.75
CA ASP A 194 -1.51 -10.20 -14.36
C ASP A 194 -2.67 -10.28 -13.37
N SER A 195 -2.67 -9.42 -12.34
CA SER A 195 -3.79 -9.32 -11.40
C SER A 195 -5.11 -8.99 -12.12
N PRO A 196 -6.26 -9.57 -11.72
CA PRO A 196 -7.56 -9.15 -12.21
C PRO A 196 -7.83 -7.63 -12.03
N SER A 197 -7.30 -7.05 -10.95
CA SER A 197 -7.43 -5.64 -10.55
C SER A 197 -6.19 -5.25 -9.73
N TRP A 198 -6.31 -4.66 -8.53
CA TRP A 198 -5.17 -4.33 -7.66
C TRP A 198 -4.33 -5.57 -7.31
N ASN A 199 -3.01 -5.40 -7.18
CA ASN A 199 -2.09 -6.51 -6.92
C ASN A 199 -2.00 -6.82 -5.42
N LEU A 200 -1.34 -5.96 -4.63
CA LEU A 200 -1.15 -6.18 -3.18
C LEU A 200 -1.93 -5.17 -2.36
N HIS A 201 -2.95 -5.62 -1.61
CA HIS A 201 -3.84 -4.75 -0.84
C HIS A 201 -3.82 -5.10 0.66
N PRO A 202 -2.81 -4.64 1.42
CA PRO A 202 -2.84 -4.70 2.87
C PRO A 202 -3.83 -3.66 3.42
N THR A 203 -4.96 -4.13 3.92
CA THR A 203 -6.09 -3.28 4.33
C THR A 203 -6.34 -3.43 5.84
N TYR A 204 -6.38 -2.32 6.57
CA TYR A 204 -6.50 -2.32 8.04
C TYR A 204 -5.38 -3.10 8.75
N CYS A 205 -4.20 -3.16 8.12
CA CYS A 205 -3.09 -3.96 8.61
C CYS A 205 -2.09 -3.12 9.41
N THR A 206 -1.31 -3.78 10.26
CA THR A 206 -0.20 -3.14 10.97
C THR A 206 1.09 -3.95 10.88
N ASN A 207 2.22 -3.27 10.84
CA ASN A 207 3.55 -3.89 10.75
C ASN A 207 3.69 -4.80 9.51
N VAL A 208 3.67 -4.17 8.34
CA VAL A 208 3.73 -4.82 7.03
C VAL A 208 5.08 -4.52 6.38
N THR A 209 5.82 -5.55 5.97
CA THR A 209 7.05 -5.40 5.19
C THR A 209 6.88 -6.06 3.83
N ILE A 210 7.04 -5.29 2.76
CA ILE A 210 7.03 -5.75 1.37
C ILE A 210 8.40 -5.41 0.79
N SER A 211 9.19 -6.42 0.43
CA SER A 211 10.59 -6.21 0.05
C SER A 211 11.06 -7.10 -1.09
N GLY A 212 11.76 -6.55 -2.07
CA GLY A 212 12.33 -7.34 -3.17
C GLY A 212 11.29 -7.98 -4.11
N VAL A 213 10.04 -7.51 -4.08
CA VAL A 213 8.97 -8.07 -4.92
C VAL A 213 8.99 -7.48 -6.33
N THR A 214 8.62 -8.31 -7.30
CA THR A 214 8.41 -7.88 -8.68
C THR A 214 6.91 -7.93 -9.00
N ILE A 215 6.35 -6.85 -9.54
CA ILE A 215 4.94 -6.80 -9.98
C ILE A 215 4.91 -6.44 -11.47
N LEU A 216 4.25 -7.27 -12.27
CA LEU A 216 4.17 -7.11 -13.71
C LEU A 216 2.71 -7.19 -14.17
N ALA A 217 2.20 -6.09 -14.69
CA ALA A 217 0.95 -6.05 -15.44
C ALA A 217 1.17 -5.30 -16.77
N PRO A 218 0.45 -5.65 -17.85
CA PRO A 218 0.49 -4.88 -19.08
C PRO A 218 0.14 -3.42 -18.82
N VAL A 219 0.85 -2.46 -19.43
CA VAL A 219 0.64 -1.01 -19.17
C VAL A 219 -0.73 -0.47 -19.61
N HIS A 220 -1.60 -1.31 -20.16
CA HIS A 220 -2.97 -0.99 -20.54
C HIS A 220 -4.01 -1.79 -19.75
N SER A 221 -3.60 -2.63 -18.77
CA SER A 221 -4.54 -3.35 -17.92
C SER A 221 -5.23 -2.40 -16.93
N PRO A 222 -6.57 -2.42 -16.85
CA PRO A 222 -7.33 -1.46 -16.06
C PRO A 222 -7.20 -1.72 -14.56
N ASN A 223 -6.83 -0.68 -13.80
CA ASN A 223 -6.81 -0.69 -12.33
C ASN A 223 -5.93 -1.78 -11.75
N THR A 224 -4.71 -1.90 -12.28
CA THR A 224 -3.72 -2.91 -11.86
C THR A 224 -2.68 -2.32 -10.92
N ASP A 225 -3.13 -1.45 -9.99
CA ASP A 225 -2.31 -0.82 -8.95
C ASP A 225 -1.33 -1.85 -8.33
N GLY A 226 -0.08 -1.44 -8.09
CA GLY A 226 0.96 -2.34 -7.61
C GLY A 226 0.80 -2.69 -6.13
N ILE A 227 0.93 -1.70 -5.25
CA ILE A 227 0.76 -1.89 -3.80
C ILE A 227 -0.13 -0.81 -3.24
N ASP A 228 -1.16 -1.23 -2.50
CA ASP A 228 -2.23 -0.39 -1.99
C ASP A 228 -2.28 -0.42 -0.46
N PRO A 229 -1.42 0.30 0.29
CA PRO A 229 -1.62 0.45 1.73
C PRO A 229 -2.92 1.21 2.00
N ASP A 230 -3.93 0.50 2.52
CA ASP A 230 -5.27 1.06 2.70
C ASP A 230 -5.69 1.01 4.17
N SER A 231 -5.82 2.17 4.79
CA SER A 231 -6.13 2.30 6.21
C SER A 231 -5.16 1.48 7.09
N SER A 232 -3.89 1.39 6.67
CA SER A 232 -2.87 0.52 7.27
C SER A 232 -1.76 1.35 7.92
N SER A 233 -1.11 0.80 8.95
CA SER A 233 -0.04 1.50 9.68
C SER A 233 1.26 0.74 9.77
N HIS A 234 2.40 1.46 9.86
CA HIS A 234 3.72 0.83 9.93
C HIS A 234 3.94 -0.10 8.73
N VAL A 235 3.97 0.49 7.55
CA VAL A 235 4.16 -0.24 6.28
C VAL A 235 5.50 0.14 5.68
N LYS A 236 6.35 -0.86 5.40
CA LYS A 236 7.63 -0.69 4.73
C LYS A 236 7.59 -1.36 3.37
N ILE A 237 7.88 -0.59 2.32
CA ILE A 237 7.94 -1.05 0.94
C ILE A 237 9.34 -0.72 0.43
N GLU A 238 10.16 -1.73 0.15
CA GLU A 238 11.55 -1.49 -0.28
C GLU A 238 12.04 -2.45 -1.37
N ASP A 239 12.93 -1.97 -2.25
CA ASP A 239 13.56 -2.81 -3.29
C ASP A 239 12.57 -3.46 -4.27
N CYS A 240 11.42 -2.80 -4.51
CA CYS A 240 10.39 -3.33 -5.39
C CYS A 240 10.60 -2.86 -6.84
N TYR A 241 10.27 -3.73 -7.79
CA TYR A 241 10.18 -3.40 -9.22
C TYR A 241 8.74 -3.56 -9.69
N ILE A 242 8.11 -2.49 -10.19
CA ILE A 242 6.69 -2.47 -10.53
C ILE A 242 6.48 -1.94 -11.96
N VAL A 243 5.84 -2.75 -12.79
CA VAL A 243 5.23 -2.34 -14.05
C VAL A 243 3.72 -2.47 -13.88
N SER A 244 3.00 -1.36 -14.03
CA SER A 244 1.57 -1.30 -13.76
C SER A 244 0.81 -0.59 -14.88
N GLY A 245 -0.45 -1.01 -15.11
CA GLY A 245 -1.39 -0.26 -15.93
C GLY A 245 -2.05 0.91 -15.20
N ASP A 246 -1.86 1.01 -13.87
CA ASP A 246 -2.31 2.11 -13.02
C ASP A 246 -1.18 2.51 -12.04
N ASP A 247 -1.48 3.02 -10.84
CA ASP A 247 -0.46 3.49 -9.89
C ASP A 247 0.53 2.37 -9.48
N CYS A 248 1.82 2.68 -9.33
CA CYS A 248 2.78 1.71 -8.79
C CYS A 248 2.55 1.50 -7.28
N ILE A 249 2.40 2.58 -6.52
CA ILE A 249 1.98 2.57 -5.12
C ILE A 249 0.78 3.50 -4.97
N ALA A 250 -0.31 3.05 -4.36
CA ALA A 250 -1.47 3.87 -4.08
C ALA A 250 -1.86 3.81 -2.60
N VAL A 251 -1.49 4.84 -1.83
CA VAL A 251 -1.90 4.93 -0.43
C VAL A 251 -3.34 5.41 -0.36
N LYS A 252 -4.20 4.62 0.29
CA LYS A 252 -5.65 4.84 0.43
C LYS A 252 -6.06 4.75 1.89
N SER A 253 -7.30 5.13 2.20
CA SER A 253 -7.89 5.06 3.53
C SER A 253 -9.42 5.17 3.48
N GLY A 254 -10.08 4.41 2.59
CA GLY A 254 -11.54 4.46 2.43
C GLY A 254 -12.09 5.65 1.64
N TRP A 255 -13.38 5.57 1.29
CA TRP A 255 -14.05 6.41 0.29
C TRP A 255 -15.24 7.17 0.88
N ASP A 256 -15.20 8.50 0.78
CA ASP A 256 -16.20 9.48 1.22
C ASP A 256 -16.75 9.19 2.62
N GLU A 257 -18.07 9.28 2.83
CA GLU A 257 -18.74 9.07 4.11
C GLU A 257 -18.45 7.70 4.73
N TYR A 258 -18.21 6.67 3.93
CA TYR A 258 -17.82 5.34 4.42
C TYR A 258 -16.43 5.39 5.05
N GLY A 259 -15.46 6.01 4.37
CA GLY A 259 -14.11 6.21 4.89
C GLY A 259 -14.07 7.15 6.10
N ILE A 260 -14.82 8.24 6.06
CA ILE A 260 -14.96 9.19 7.19
C ILE A 260 -15.54 8.48 8.41
N LYS A 261 -16.60 7.68 8.24
CA LYS A 261 -17.23 6.93 9.34
C LYS A 261 -16.32 5.83 9.87
N PHE A 262 -15.59 5.17 8.98
CA PHE A 262 -14.65 4.12 9.36
C PHE A 262 -13.45 4.68 10.14
N ASN A 263 -13.02 5.90 9.81
CA ASN A 263 -12.10 6.72 10.61
C ASN A 263 -10.77 6.03 10.95
N MET A 264 -10.18 5.36 9.96
CA MET A 264 -8.89 4.68 10.09
C MET A 264 -7.91 5.22 9.03
N PRO A 265 -6.88 5.97 9.44
CA PRO A 265 -5.93 6.53 8.48
C PRO A 265 -4.88 5.51 8.03
N SER A 266 -4.33 5.72 6.84
CA SER A 266 -3.05 5.15 6.45
C SER A 266 -1.90 5.99 6.99
N GLN A 267 -0.95 5.38 7.71
CA GLN A 267 0.09 6.13 8.40
C GLN A 267 1.40 5.39 8.69
N HIS A 268 2.49 6.13 8.88
CA HIS A 268 3.82 5.56 9.17
C HIS A 268 4.23 4.60 8.04
N ILE A 269 4.29 5.14 6.82
CA ILE A 269 4.58 4.38 5.60
C ILE A 269 5.94 4.81 5.06
N VAL A 270 6.83 3.85 4.83
CA VAL A 270 8.15 4.06 4.22
C VAL A 270 8.17 3.38 2.85
N ILE A 271 8.56 4.13 1.82
CA ILE A 271 8.74 3.66 0.44
C ILE A 271 10.17 3.98 0.03
N LYS A 272 10.96 2.96 -0.32
CA LYS A 272 12.40 3.14 -0.56
C LYS A 272 12.88 2.30 -1.74
N ARG A 273 13.78 2.84 -2.58
CA ARG A 273 14.41 2.07 -3.66
C ARG A 273 13.37 1.37 -4.56
N LEU A 274 12.27 2.07 -4.85
CA LEU A 274 11.24 1.62 -5.77
C LEU A 274 11.70 1.91 -7.20
N THR A 275 11.53 0.95 -8.10
CA THR A 275 11.54 1.20 -9.56
C THR A 275 10.13 1.06 -10.11
N CYS A 276 9.61 2.11 -10.74
CA CYS A 276 8.24 2.17 -11.25
C CYS A 276 8.17 2.49 -12.74
N ILE A 277 7.33 1.76 -13.46
CA ILE A 277 6.88 2.05 -14.83
C ILE A 277 5.34 2.04 -14.85
N SER A 278 4.74 3.21 -15.04
CA SER A 278 3.29 3.39 -15.15
C SER A 278 2.95 4.52 -16.12
N PRO A 279 2.91 4.24 -17.44
CA PRO A 279 2.77 5.27 -18.48
C PRO A 279 1.49 6.10 -18.41
N THR A 280 0.47 5.59 -17.70
CA THR A 280 -0.88 6.16 -17.60
C THR A 280 -1.25 6.60 -16.19
N SER A 281 -0.37 6.48 -15.20
CA SER A 281 -0.68 6.82 -13.80
C SER A 281 0.55 7.28 -12.98
N ALA A 282 0.57 7.05 -11.66
CA ALA A 282 1.60 7.60 -10.77
C ALA A 282 2.64 6.58 -10.28
N MET A 283 3.85 7.05 -9.96
CA MET A 283 4.79 6.29 -9.14
C MET A 283 4.26 6.10 -7.72
N ILE A 284 3.82 7.20 -7.10
CA ILE A 284 3.15 7.18 -5.79
C ILE A 284 1.89 8.04 -5.89
N ALA A 285 0.73 7.42 -5.73
CA ALA A 285 -0.54 8.08 -5.56
C ALA A 285 -0.94 8.15 -4.08
N LEU A 286 -1.45 9.30 -3.68
CA LEU A 286 -2.09 9.55 -2.40
C LEU A 286 -3.56 9.81 -2.67
N GLY A 287 -4.41 8.82 -2.40
CA GLY A 287 -5.83 8.81 -2.77
C GLY A 287 -6.13 8.09 -4.10
N SER A 288 -7.33 8.24 -4.67
CA SER A 288 -8.32 9.26 -4.32
C SER A 288 -9.13 8.95 -3.06
N GLU A 289 -9.19 7.69 -2.66
CA GLU A 289 -9.94 7.18 -1.53
C GLU A 289 -9.12 7.46 -0.26
N MET A 290 -9.14 8.70 0.21
CA MET A 290 -8.31 9.20 1.33
C MET A 290 -9.14 9.69 2.53
N SER A 291 -10.38 9.23 2.64
CA SER A 291 -11.41 9.81 3.50
C SER A 291 -11.21 9.54 4.99
N GLY A 292 -10.59 8.42 5.35
CA GLY A 292 -10.09 8.11 6.70
C GLY A 292 -8.79 8.85 7.07
N GLY A 293 -8.12 9.47 6.10
CA GLY A 293 -6.88 10.23 6.26
C GLY A 293 -5.61 9.49 5.84
N ILE A 294 -4.64 10.22 5.31
CA ILE A 294 -3.29 9.75 5.00
C ILE A 294 -2.29 10.66 5.70
N ARG A 295 -1.36 10.11 6.48
CA ARG A 295 -0.29 10.90 7.11
C ARG A 295 1.03 10.17 7.31
N ASP A 296 2.13 10.90 7.41
CA ASP A 296 3.47 10.34 7.66
C ASP A 296 3.84 9.26 6.64
N VAL A 297 3.90 9.68 5.38
CA VAL A 297 4.38 8.88 4.25
C VAL A 297 5.75 9.42 3.83
N ARG A 298 6.76 8.57 3.89
CA ARG A 298 8.17 8.89 3.63
C ARG A 298 8.63 8.10 2.42
N ALA A 299 8.92 8.78 1.31
CA ALA A 299 9.42 8.18 0.10
C ALA A 299 10.84 8.64 -0.20
N GLU A 300 11.77 7.72 -0.41
CA GLU A 300 13.16 8.06 -0.73
C GLU A 300 13.82 7.15 -1.78
N ASP A 301 14.87 7.68 -2.41
CA ASP A 301 15.81 6.95 -3.27
C ASP A 301 15.14 6.10 -4.36
N SER A 302 14.16 6.66 -5.06
CA SER A 302 13.30 5.91 -5.98
C SER A 302 13.40 6.41 -7.42
N ILE A 303 13.15 5.49 -8.35
CA ILE A 303 13.28 5.69 -9.80
C ILE A 303 11.92 5.49 -10.47
N ALA A 304 11.52 6.43 -11.32
CA ALA A 304 10.39 6.26 -12.23
C ALA A 304 10.84 6.38 -13.69
N ILE A 305 10.36 5.47 -14.53
CA ILE A 305 10.72 5.42 -15.96
C ILE A 305 9.43 5.36 -16.78
N ASN A 306 9.28 6.29 -17.72
CA ASN A 306 8.10 6.35 -18.59
C ASN A 306 6.79 6.29 -17.80
N THR A 307 6.67 7.18 -16.81
CA THR A 307 5.54 7.22 -15.88
C THR A 307 4.80 8.55 -16.02
N GLU A 308 3.47 8.57 -15.94
CA GLU A 308 2.70 9.80 -16.18
C GLU A 308 3.02 10.87 -15.13
N SER A 309 3.04 10.49 -13.85
CA SER A 309 3.38 11.39 -12.73
C SER A 309 4.21 10.75 -11.64
N ALA A 310 5.06 11.53 -10.96
CA ALA A 310 5.89 10.95 -9.89
C ALA A 310 5.04 10.79 -8.63
N VAL A 311 4.82 11.89 -7.91
CA VAL A 311 3.95 11.88 -6.73
C VAL A 311 2.66 12.62 -7.06
N ARG A 312 1.54 11.91 -6.91
CA ARG A 312 0.21 12.38 -7.30
C ARG A 312 -0.73 12.43 -6.10
N VAL A 313 -1.18 13.63 -5.72
CA VAL A 313 -2.26 13.79 -4.73
C VAL A 313 -3.60 13.88 -5.46
N LYS A 314 -4.52 12.98 -5.13
CA LYS A 314 -5.86 12.89 -5.73
C LYS A 314 -6.90 13.10 -4.63
N SER A 315 -7.71 14.14 -4.73
CA SER A 315 -8.86 14.32 -3.84
C SER A 315 -9.95 15.16 -4.52
N GLY A 316 -11.06 15.40 -3.82
CA GLY A 316 -12.24 16.06 -4.32
C GLY A 316 -13.14 16.57 -3.20
N VAL A 317 -13.99 17.54 -3.51
CA VAL A 317 -15.12 17.93 -2.65
C VAL A 317 -15.92 16.67 -2.30
N GLY A 318 -16.24 16.44 -1.03
CA GLY A 318 -16.94 15.23 -0.58
C GLY A 318 -16.04 14.16 0.03
N ARG A 319 -14.73 14.19 -0.25
CA ARG A 319 -13.80 13.21 0.32
C ARG A 319 -13.63 13.34 1.82
N GLY A 320 -13.67 14.56 2.36
CA GLY A 320 -13.27 14.84 3.74
C GLY A 320 -11.85 14.38 4.06
N GLY A 321 -11.59 14.00 5.31
CA GLY A 321 -10.29 13.47 5.73
C GLY A 321 -9.12 14.44 5.52
N PHE A 322 -7.93 13.90 5.33
CA PHE A 322 -6.71 14.68 5.14
C PHE A 322 -5.65 13.92 4.36
N VAL A 323 -4.75 14.65 3.69
CA VAL A 323 -3.43 14.15 3.25
C VAL A 323 -2.40 15.09 3.84
N LYS A 324 -1.57 14.61 4.77
CA LYS A 324 -0.58 15.47 5.42
C LYS A 324 0.72 14.79 5.80
N ASP A 325 1.73 15.59 6.14
CA ASP A 325 3.01 15.05 6.62
C ASP A 325 3.60 14.05 5.60
N ILE A 326 3.71 14.50 4.35
CA ILE A 326 4.24 13.72 3.24
C ILE A 326 5.65 14.21 2.95
N PHE A 327 6.60 13.29 2.89
CA PHE A 327 8.03 13.60 2.76
C PHE A 327 8.63 12.77 1.64
N VAL A 328 9.21 13.44 0.65
CA VAL A 328 9.74 12.82 -0.55
C VAL A 328 11.13 13.35 -0.81
N ARG A 329 12.13 12.47 -0.93
CA ARG A 329 13.49 12.86 -1.32
C ARG A 329 14.16 11.91 -2.30
N GLY A 330 15.21 12.35 -2.98
CA GLY A 330 16.08 11.48 -3.76
C GLY A 330 15.36 10.77 -4.91
N LEU A 331 14.59 11.51 -5.72
CA LEU A 331 13.92 10.92 -6.88
C LEU A 331 14.73 11.10 -8.16
N SER A 332 14.85 10.02 -8.95
CA SER A 332 15.38 10.05 -10.32
C SER A 332 14.29 9.67 -11.31
N LEU A 333 13.90 10.63 -12.16
CA LEU A 333 12.68 10.55 -12.95
C LEU A 333 13.01 10.67 -14.45
N HIS A 334 12.67 9.66 -15.24
CA HIS A 334 13.05 9.58 -16.65
C HIS A 334 11.82 9.45 -17.53
N THR A 335 11.59 10.41 -18.42
CA THR A 335 10.41 10.48 -19.29
C THR A 335 9.12 10.55 -18.49
N MET A 336 8.67 11.77 -18.21
CA MET A 336 7.43 11.99 -17.45
C MET A 336 6.58 13.09 -18.03
N LYS A 337 5.26 12.96 -17.86
CA LYS A 337 4.34 14.04 -18.23
C LYS A 337 4.32 15.14 -17.17
N TRP A 338 4.22 14.77 -15.89
CA TRP A 338 4.22 15.68 -14.75
C TRP A 338 5.17 15.21 -13.65
N VAL A 339 6.10 16.05 -13.19
CA VAL A 339 6.89 15.70 -12.00
C VAL A 339 5.99 15.78 -10.75
N PHE A 340 5.28 16.89 -10.59
CA PHE A 340 4.35 17.09 -9.48
C PHE A 340 2.92 17.17 -10.00
N TRP A 341 2.03 16.34 -9.46
CA TRP A 341 0.61 16.44 -9.78
C TRP A 341 -0.25 16.44 -8.51
N MET A 342 -1.09 17.47 -8.39
CA MET A 342 -2.17 17.51 -7.39
C MET A 342 -3.48 17.88 -8.09
N THR A 343 -4.58 17.27 -7.67
CA THR A 343 -5.91 17.67 -8.11
C THR A 343 -6.91 17.57 -6.96
N GLY A 344 -7.65 18.66 -6.74
CA GLY A 344 -8.83 18.73 -5.88
C GLY A 344 -10.15 18.53 -6.62
N ASN A 345 -10.10 18.09 -7.88
CA ASN A 345 -11.28 17.90 -8.72
C ASN A 345 -11.41 16.44 -9.18
N TYR A 346 -11.10 15.48 -8.30
CA TYR A 346 -11.25 14.06 -8.59
C TYR A 346 -12.68 13.59 -8.31
N GLY A 347 -13.56 13.67 -9.32
CA GLY A 347 -15.02 13.54 -9.17
C GLY A 347 -15.61 12.13 -9.10
N GLN A 348 -14.85 11.09 -8.76
CA GLN A 348 -15.44 9.76 -8.54
C GLN A 348 -16.03 9.68 -7.12
N HIS A 349 -17.26 9.19 -6.94
CA HIS A 349 -17.89 9.00 -5.62
C HIS A 349 -18.53 7.60 -5.56
N PRO A 350 -18.65 6.96 -4.38
CA PRO A 350 -19.24 5.63 -4.28
C PRO A 350 -20.71 5.67 -4.68
N ASP A 351 -21.41 6.72 -4.27
CA ASP A 351 -22.80 6.96 -4.59
C ASP A 351 -23.11 8.46 -4.56
N ASN A 352 -24.39 8.81 -4.64
CA ASN A 352 -24.86 10.20 -4.67
C ASN A 352 -24.95 10.83 -3.26
N SER A 353 -24.41 10.19 -2.22
CA SER A 353 -24.49 10.67 -0.83
C SER A 353 -23.28 11.48 -0.36
N SER A 354 -22.30 11.73 -1.24
CA SER A 354 -21.12 12.54 -0.92
C SER A 354 -21.49 13.88 -0.31
N ASP A 355 -21.00 14.17 0.89
CA ASP A 355 -21.28 15.43 1.59
C ASP A 355 -20.45 16.58 1.01
N PRO A 356 -21.05 17.57 0.30
CA PRO A 356 -20.28 18.65 -0.32
C PRO A 356 -19.58 19.58 0.70
N SER A 357 -19.91 19.49 1.99
CA SER A 357 -19.22 20.20 3.06
C SER A 357 -17.99 19.44 3.61
N ALA A 358 -17.83 18.17 3.26
CA ALA A 358 -16.68 17.35 3.63
C ALA A 358 -15.47 17.70 2.75
N MET A 359 -14.81 18.79 3.11
CA MET A 359 -13.63 19.30 2.40
C MET A 359 -12.35 18.57 2.85
N PRO A 360 -11.52 18.06 1.93
CA PRO A 360 -10.27 17.38 2.26
C PRO A 360 -9.17 18.36 2.66
N LYS A 361 -8.51 18.12 3.80
CA LYS A 361 -7.36 18.94 4.20
C LYS A 361 -6.05 18.38 3.64
N VAL A 362 -5.49 19.03 2.63
CA VAL A 362 -4.17 18.68 2.08
C VAL A 362 -3.13 19.70 2.55
N THR A 363 -2.14 19.25 3.34
CA THR A 363 -1.11 20.15 3.89
C THR A 363 0.20 19.46 4.27
N GLY A 364 1.33 20.16 4.25
CA GLY A 364 2.61 19.58 4.70
C GLY A 364 3.15 18.55 3.71
N ILE A 365 3.21 18.94 2.43
CA ILE A 365 3.73 18.10 1.35
C ILE A 365 5.13 18.58 0.99
N ASN A 366 6.14 17.76 1.26
CA ASN A 366 7.55 18.12 1.16
C ASN A 366 8.25 17.31 0.07
N TYR A 367 8.89 18.01 -0.85
CA TYR A 367 9.73 17.44 -1.89
C TYR A 367 11.13 18.03 -1.79
N SER A 368 12.14 17.17 -1.79
CA SER A 368 13.56 17.53 -1.81
C SER A 368 14.33 16.66 -2.79
N ASP A 369 15.42 17.16 -3.35
CA ASP A 369 16.39 16.35 -4.11
C ASP A 369 15.73 15.53 -5.24
N VAL A 370 15.06 16.21 -6.16
CA VAL A 370 14.38 15.59 -7.30
C VAL A 370 15.11 15.94 -8.60
N PHE A 371 15.61 14.94 -9.29
CA PHE A 371 16.10 15.08 -10.65
C PHE A 371 15.12 14.42 -11.62
N ALA A 372 14.73 15.18 -12.64
CA ALA A 372 13.87 14.69 -13.71
C ALA A 372 14.40 15.10 -15.08
N GLU A 373 14.26 14.23 -16.06
CA GLU A 373 14.60 14.51 -17.45
C GLU A 373 13.55 14.00 -18.43
N ASN A 374 13.54 14.61 -19.62
CA ASN A 374 12.54 14.37 -20.65
C ASN A 374 11.11 14.63 -20.12
N VAL A 375 10.92 15.76 -19.44
CA VAL A 375 9.67 16.14 -18.78
C VAL A 375 8.78 16.99 -19.71
N THR A 376 7.50 16.64 -19.85
CA THR A 376 6.54 17.44 -20.64
C THR A 376 6.12 18.74 -19.92
N MET A 377 5.85 18.65 -18.62
CA MET A 377 5.50 19.77 -17.72
C MET A 377 6.07 19.50 -16.32
N ALA A 378 6.62 20.53 -15.67
CA ALA A 378 7.17 20.39 -14.33
C ALA A 378 6.08 20.13 -13.27
N GLY A 379 4.98 20.88 -13.30
CA GLY A 379 3.92 20.73 -12.31
C GLY A 379 2.51 21.06 -12.81
N ARG A 380 1.54 20.26 -12.36
CA ARG A 380 0.10 20.55 -12.45
C ARG A 380 -0.48 20.45 -11.05
N MET A 381 -0.72 21.58 -10.41
CA MET A 381 -1.03 21.65 -8.98
C MET A 381 -2.33 22.42 -8.79
N GLU A 382 -3.42 21.67 -8.65
CA GLU A 382 -4.77 22.21 -8.55
C GLU A 382 -5.37 21.79 -7.20
N GLY A 383 -5.59 22.76 -6.31
CA GLY A 383 -6.37 22.56 -5.09
C GLY A 383 -7.87 22.71 -5.34
N ILE A 384 -8.63 23.06 -4.30
CA ILE A 384 -10.07 23.30 -4.41
C ILE A 384 -10.34 24.81 -4.31
N PRO A 385 -11.20 25.39 -5.17
CA PRO A 385 -11.56 26.80 -5.09
C PRO A 385 -12.06 27.18 -3.68
N ASN A 386 -11.46 28.22 -3.09
CA ASN A 386 -11.70 28.69 -1.72
C ASN A 386 -11.24 27.75 -0.57
N ASP A 387 -10.68 26.58 -0.88
CA ASP A 387 -10.06 25.67 0.09
C ASP A 387 -8.72 25.14 -0.45
N PRO A 388 -7.70 26.02 -0.50
CA PRO A 388 -6.47 25.72 -1.20
C PRO A 388 -5.64 24.64 -0.50
N TYR A 389 -4.85 23.88 -1.27
CA TYR A 389 -3.85 22.99 -0.69
C TYR A 389 -2.66 23.81 -0.20
N THR A 390 -2.21 23.59 1.03
CA THR A 390 -1.25 24.47 1.71
C THR A 390 -0.01 23.74 2.19
N GLY A 391 0.97 24.45 2.74
CA GLY A 391 2.15 23.82 3.36
C GLY A 391 2.95 22.96 2.37
N ILE A 392 2.92 23.32 1.09
CA ILE A 392 3.71 22.67 0.05
C ILE A 392 5.13 23.24 0.13
N CYS A 393 6.13 22.37 0.17
CA CYS A 393 7.53 22.74 0.09
C CYS A 393 8.20 21.95 -1.04
N ILE A 394 8.90 22.64 -1.94
CA ILE A 394 9.68 22.02 -3.01
C ILE A 394 11.10 22.59 -2.99
N SER A 395 12.12 21.77 -2.77
CA SER A 395 13.51 22.23 -2.71
C SER A 395 14.47 21.34 -3.50
N ASN A 396 15.53 21.94 -4.04
CA ASN A 396 16.56 21.26 -4.82
C ASN A 396 15.98 20.34 -5.92
N VAL A 397 15.29 20.95 -6.88
CA VAL A 397 14.62 20.22 -7.97
C VAL A 397 15.12 20.70 -9.33
N THR A 398 15.52 19.76 -10.17
CA THR A 398 15.87 20.02 -11.57
C THR A 398 15.01 19.14 -12.47
N ALA A 399 14.08 19.74 -13.20
CA ALA A 399 13.29 19.09 -14.24
C ALA A 399 13.75 19.59 -15.63
N ARG A 400 14.51 18.75 -16.33
CA ARG A 400 14.93 18.99 -17.72
C ARG A 400 13.79 18.64 -18.67
N LEU A 401 13.39 19.64 -19.46
CA LEU A 401 12.23 19.55 -20.33
C LEU A 401 12.52 18.69 -21.57
N ALA A 402 11.49 17.97 -22.02
CA ALA A 402 11.48 17.28 -23.31
C ALA A 402 11.57 18.29 -24.47
N PRO A 403 12.08 17.90 -25.66
CA PRO A 403 12.12 18.76 -26.84
C PRO A 403 10.74 19.32 -27.26
N ASP A 404 9.69 18.56 -27.01
CA ASP A 404 8.29 18.88 -27.33
C ASP A 404 7.47 19.29 -26.08
N ALA A 405 8.15 19.69 -24.99
CA ALA A 405 7.51 20.15 -23.77
C ALA A 405 6.50 21.28 -24.01
N LYS A 406 5.47 21.34 -23.16
CA LYS A 406 4.45 22.41 -23.24
C LYS A 406 5.08 23.77 -22.97
N LYS A 407 4.52 24.86 -23.49
CA LYS A 407 5.01 26.22 -23.16
C LYS A 407 4.84 26.55 -21.67
N LEU A 408 3.70 26.17 -21.10
CA LEU A 408 3.39 26.33 -19.69
C LEU A 408 4.01 25.17 -18.90
N GLN A 409 5.04 25.45 -18.10
CA GLN A 409 5.74 24.41 -17.31
C GLN A 409 5.07 24.10 -15.98
N TRP A 410 4.43 25.12 -15.39
CA TRP A 410 3.75 25.04 -14.11
C TRP A 410 2.33 25.57 -14.30
N ASN A 411 1.34 24.77 -13.92
CA ASN A 411 -0.05 25.22 -13.80
C ASN A 411 -0.46 25.08 -12.34
N CYS A 412 -0.67 26.20 -11.66
CA CYS A 412 -0.99 26.24 -10.24
C CYS A 412 -2.28 27.02 -10.02
N THR A 413 -3.22 26.42 -9.31
CA THR A 413 -4.48 27.05 -8.91
C THR A 413 -4.86 26.55 -7.52
N ASP A 414 -5.25 27.46 -6.63
CA ASP A 414 -5.67 27.12 -5.26
C ASP A 414 -4.63 26.26 -4.50
N VAL A 415 -3.36 26.60 -4.66
CA VAL A 415 -2.25 26.00 -3.90
C VAL A 415 -1.43 27.09 -3.23
N LYS A 416 -0.76 26.77 -2.12
CA LYS A 416 0.14 27.68 -1.41
C LYS A 416 1.34 26.93 -0.85
N GLY A 417 2.53 27.45 -1.12
CA GLY A 417 3.76 26.82 -0.68
C GLY A 417 4.98 27.70 -0.84
N VAL A 418 6.15 27.08 -0.68
CA VAL A 418 7.47 27.69 -0.84
C VAL A 418 8.37 26.83 -1.70
N THR A 419 9.29 27.47 -2.42
CA THR A 419 10.28 26.81 -3.27
C THR A 419 11.69 27.33 -3.06
N SER A 420 12.68 26.46 -3.27
CA SER A 420 14.11 26.80 -3.13
C SER A 420 14.97 25.97 -4.07
N GLY A 421 15.70 26.60 -5.00
CA GLY A 421 16.54 25.86 -5.96
C GLY A 421 15.74 24.94 -6.90
N VAL A 422 14.64 25.45 -7.48
CA VAL A 422 13.76 24.70 -8.39
C VAL A 422 13.89 25.23 -9.81
N THR A 423 14.14 24.34 -10.78
CA THR A 423 14.18 24.63 -12.22
C THR A 423 13.29 23.64 -12.97
N PRO A 424 12.38 24.10 -13.87
CA PRO A 424 12.13 25.48 -14.29
C PRO A 424 11.41 26.31 -13.22
N LYS A 425 11.44 27.65 -13.35
CA LYS A 425 10.87 28.59 -12.37
C LYS A 425 9.41 28.22 -12.02
N PRO A 426 9.09 27.98 -10.73
CA PRO A 426 7.75 27.68 -10.27
C PRO A 426 6.74 28.83 -10.46
N CYS A 427 5.46 28.50 -10.27
CA CYS A 427 4.36 29.44 -10.23
C CYS A 427 4.42 30.38 -9.00
N PRO A 428 3.87 31.61 -9.05
CA PRO A 428 3.90 32.56 -7.94
C PRO A 428 3.26 32.06 -6.63
N GLU A 429 2.28 31.16 -6.73
CA GLU A 429 1.60 30.51 -5.61
C GLU A 429 2.56 29.70 -4.71
N LEU A 430 3.69 29.29 -5.28
CA LEU A 430 4.76 28.53 -4.62
C LEU A 430 5.97 29.46 -4.43
N GLY A 431 5.83 30.44 -3.54
CA GLY A 431 6.75 31.57 -3.37
C GLY A 431 8.24 31.19 -3.39
N ALA A 432 9.07 32.04 -3.99
CA ALA A 432 10.53 31.85 -4.02
C ALA A 432 11.14 32.23 -2.66
N GLU A 433 12.27 31.59 -2.29
CA GLU A 433 13.07 31.83 -1.06
C GLU A 433 12.66 31.03 0.20
N GLY A 434 12.20 29.79 0.00
CA GLY A 434 12.00 28.85 1.10
C GLY A 434 13.32 28.33 1.71
N LYS A 435 13.29 27.93 2.98
CA LYS A 435 14.30 27.03 3.56
C LYS A 435 14.25 25.67 2.84
N PRO A 436 15.33 24.86 2.88
CA PRO A 436 15.26 23.47 2.43
C PRO A 436 14.08 22.73 3.07
N CYS A 437 13.39 21.91 2.29
CA CYS A 437 12.24 21.15 2.78
C CYS A 437 12.69 20.11 3.78
N ALA A 438 11.90 19.94 4.84
CA ALA A 438 12.25 18.99 5.89
C ALA A 438 11.99 17.56 5.40
N PHE A 439 12.86 16.65 5.81
CA PHE A 439 12.64 15.21 5.78
C PHE A 439 12.91 14.67 7.19
N PRO A 440 11.99 13.92 7.82
CA PRO A 440 12.24 13.36 9.14
C PRO A 440 13.39 12.36 9.12
N GLU A 441 14.41 12.58 9.95
CA GLU A 441 15.57 11.69 10.09
C GLU A 441 15.36 10.55 11.10
N GLU A 442 14.27 10.61 11.86
CA GLU A 442 13.90 9.53 12.79
C GLU A 442 13.52 8.27 12.00
N GLU A 443 14.07 7.12 12.37
CA GLU A 443 13.73 5.86 11.70
C GLU A 443 12.37 5.34 12.20
N LEU A 444 11.49 4.97 11.27
CA LEU A 444 10.28 4.20 11.59
C LEU A 444 10.66 2.72 11.67
N VAL A 445 10.71 2.17 12.87
CA VAL A 445 11.00 0.75 13.09
C VAL A 445 9.80 -0.09 12.65
N ILE A 446 9.91 -0.69 11.46
CA ILE A 446 8.87 -1.50 10.83
C ILE A 446 9.46 -2.86 10.42
N GLY A 447 8.80 -3.92 10.86
CA GLY A 447 9.20 -5.29 10.61
C GLY A 447 10.46 -5.71 11.37
N PRO A 448 10.97 -6.91 11.10
CA PRO A 448 12.26 -7.32 11.64
C PRO A 448 13.41 -6.52 10.99
N PRO A 449 14.55 -6.36 11.70
CA PRO A 449 15.73 -5.67 11.14
C PRO A 449 16.33 -6.41 9.94
N GLU A 450 16.14 -7.74 9.89
CA GLU A 450 16.51 -8.57 8.74
C GLU A 450 15.35 -9.52 8.42
N LEU A 451 15.08 -9.72 7.12
CA LEU A 451 14.09 -10.68 6.67
C LEU A 451 14.54 -12.12 6.97
N PRO A 452 13.61 -13.03 7.30
CA PRO A 452 13.94 -14.43 7.52
C PRO A 452 14.49 -15.07 6.24
N LYS A 453 15.76 -15.44 6.22
CA LYS A 453 16.37 -16.19 5.11
C LYS A 453 16.12 -17.68 5.28
N CYS A 454 14.97 -18.15 4.79
CA CYS A 454 14.57 -19.54 4.90
C CYS A 454 14.76 -20.29 3.58
N SER A 455 15.31 -21.50 3.66
CA SER A 455 15.31 -22.47 2.57
C SER A 455 14.60 -23.73 3.08
N TYR A 456 13.60 -24.19 2.34
CA TYR A 456 12.79 -25.36 2.67
C TYR A 456 12.91 -26.46 1.62
#